data_AF-A0ABD0YZL1-F1
#
_entry.id   AF-A0ABD0YZL1-F1
#
_cell.length_a   1.000
_cell.length_b   1.000
_cell.length_c   1.000
_cell.angle_alpha   90.00
_cell.angle_beta   90.00
_cell.angle_gamma   90.00
#
_symmetry.space_group_name_H-M   'P 1'
#
loop_
_entity.id
_entity.type
_entity.pdbx_description
1 polymer ?
#
loop_
_entity_poly.entity_id
_entity_poly.type
_entity_poly.pdbx_seq_one_letter_code
_entity_poly.pdbx_strand_id
1 'polypeptide(L)'
;MEEKNNFKKISEVPSESYFADVIVANMAVRPKRGSHMAVRRKNPNYATECLNHLRHSHLRSISSVKKSFANKFYNVYQEFRASVQIDRSYFGHFSMRYMDADYMLALEQVFQATTCVAQIACWFKELLRNTDDCDSLEKCNRLKVSALGCMYTVAVKCLPSLAYLEHVRQYMASLTESDLEDKIAISSSTVIKYDKYLDKKDCTVPFCLDVQNLAGFAPHNVLSWISRLELDNALRLVEAEKLAFAQMEAHNLAYAQQLEFAKHSHNPKEHLLPAHDRDRARHLVTSQLHRM
;
A
#
# COMPACT_ATOMS: atom_id res chain seq x y z
N MET A 1 -31.94 27.50 -11.49
CA MET A 1 -30.54 27.45 -11.04
C MET A 1 -30.28 25.96 -10.90
N GLU A 2 -29.56 25.32 -11.84
CA GLU A 2 -29.37 23.85 -11.81
C GLU A 2 -28.81 23.43 -10.45
N GLU A 3 -29.55 22.59 -9.75
CA GLU A 3 -29.15 22.03 -8.47
C GLU A 3 -28.08 20.97 -8.74
N LYS A 4 -26.82 21.38 -8.61
CA LYS A 4 -25.68 20.50 -8.91
C LYS A 4 -25.67 19.29 -7.98
N ASN A 5 -26.06 18.14 -8.52
CA ASN A 5 -25.90 16.83 -7.90
C ASN A 5 -24.41 16.57 -7.55
N ASN A 6 -24.07 16.65 -6.26
CA ASN A 6 -22.71 16.53 -5.76
C ASN A 6 -22.18 15.08 -5.76
N PHE A 7 -23.04 14.06 -5.88
CA PHE A 7 -22.62 12.66 -5.91
C PHE A 7 -21.82 12.30 -7.16
N LYS A 8 -22.00 13.04 -8.26
CA LYS A 8 -21.21 12.90 -9.49
C LYS A 8 -19.73 13.28 -9.31
N LYS A 9 -19.39 14.03 -8.25
CA LYS A 9 -18.01 14.46 -7.96
C LYS A 9 -17.24 13.50 -7.05
N ILE A 10 -17.93 12.53 -6.45
CA ILE A 10 -17.32 11.57 -5.52
C ILE A 10 -16.45 10.59 -6.31
N SER A 11 -15.24 10.35 -5.82
CA SER A 11 -14.29 9.41 -6.42
C SER A 11 -14.74 7.97 -6.25
N GLU A 12 -14.23 7.07 -7.10
CA GLU A 12 -14.50 5.64 -6.95
C GLU A 12 -13.97 5.11 -5.60
N VAL A 13 -14.86 4.40 -4.91
CA VAL A 13 -14.58 3.76 -3.62
C VAL A 13 -13.58 2.62 -3.83
N PRO A 14 -12.58 2.44 -2.94
CA PRO A 14 -11.54 1.42 -3.14
C PRO A 14 -12.12 0.00 -3.03
N SER A 15 -11.68 -0.88 -3.93
CA SER A 15 -11.91 -2.32 -3.88
C SER A 15 -10.85 -3.06 -3.05
N GLU A 16 -11.05 -4.36 -2.83
CA GLU A 16 -10.05 -5.22 -2.19
C GLU A 16 -8.69 -5.22 -2.91
N SER A 17 -8.72 -5.22 -4.25
CA SER A 17 -7.51 -5.23 -5.07
C SER A 17 -6.64 -4.01 -4.83
N TYR A 18 -7.23 -2.83 -4.64
CA TYR A 18 -6.50 -1.62 -4.32
C TYR A 18 -5.63 -1.78 -3.05
N PHE A 19 -6.20 -2.38 -1.99
CA PHE A 19 -5.46 -2.59 -0.74
C PHE A 19 -4.35 -3.64 -0.90
N ALA A 20 -4.59 -4.68 -1.69
CA ALA A 20 -3.58 -5.67 -2.02
C ALA A 20 -2.41 -5.07 -2.83
N ASP A 21 -2.73 -4.28 -3.85
CA ASP A 21 -1.75 -3.61 -4.72
C ASP A 21 -0.88 -2.62 -3.93
N VAL A 22 -1.49 -1.87 -3.01
CA VAL A 22 -0.74 -0.98 -2.12
C VAL A 22 0.25 -1.77 -1.24
N ILE A 23 -0.13 -2.94 -0.74
CA ILE A 23 0.79 -3.79 0.03
C ILE A 23 1.94 -4.25 -0.86
N VAL A 24 1.65 -4.82 -2.04
CA VAL A 24 2.66 -5.27 -2.99
C VAL A 24 3.62 -4.14 -3.38
N ALA A 25 3.11 -2.96 -3.70
CA ALA A 25 3.90 -1.80 -4.11
C ALA A 25 4.84 -1.29 -3.01
N ASN A 26 4.43 -1.40 -1.74
CA ASN A 26 5.21 -0.92 -0.59
C ASN A 26 6.03 -2.01 0.10
N MET A 27 5.92 -3.26 -0.37
CA MET A 27 6.68 -4.40 0.11
C MET A 27 8.05 -4.48 -0.55
N ALA A 28 8.17 -4.01 -1.80
CA ALA A 28 9.42 -3.96 -2.54
C ALA A 28 10.48 -3.17 -1.76
N VAL A 29 11.45 -3.89 -1.21
CA VAL A 29 12.67 -3.29 -0.67
C VAL A 29 13.41 -2.69 -1.86
N ARG A 30 13.33 -1.37 -2.04
CA ARG A 30 14.25 -0.66 -2.94
C ARG A 30 15.54 -0.41 -2.16
N PRO A 31 16.64 -1.16 -2.41
CA PRO A 31 17.93 -0.74 -1.89
C PRO A 31 18.20 0.68 -2.41
N LYS A 32 18.31 1.66 -1.50
CA LYS A 32 18.79 2.97 -1.89
C LYS A 32 20.22 2.81 -2.41
N ARG A 33 20.49 3.44 -3.56
CA ARG A 33 21.78 3.58 -4.26
C ARG A 33 22.98 3.22 -3.38
N GLY A 34 23.77 2.24 -3.82
CA GLY A 34 25.10 2.02 -3.28
C GLY A 34 25.10 1.70 -1.79
N SER A 35 24.27 0.77 -1.33
CA SER A 35 24.48 0.17 -0.03
C SER A 35 25.90 -0.39 0.00
N HIS A 36 26.76 0.30 0.76
CA HIS A 36 28.06 -0.12 1.29
C HIS A 36 28.06 -1.51 1.95
N MET A 37 26.98 -2.29 1.85
CA MET A 37 26.78 -3.62 2.41
C MET A 37 27.64 -4.69 1.72
N ALA A 38 27.93 -4.55 0.43
CA ALA A 38 28.86 -5.47 -0.25
C ALA A 38 30.32 -5.25 0.18
N VAL A 39 30.67 -4.01 0.58
CA VAL A 39 32.05 -3.59 0.87
C VAL A 39 32.47 -3.89 2.33
N ARG A 40 31.53 -4.23 3.21
CA ARG A 40 31.77 -4.24 4.68
C ARG A 40 31.56 -5.58 5.39
N ARG A 41 31.60 -6.72 4.68
CA ARG A 41 31.54 -8.06 5.30
C ARG A 41 32.64 -8.32 6.36
N LYS A 42 33.72 -7.53 6.35
CA LYS A 42 34.85 -7.64 7.28
C LYS A 42 34.70 -6.84 8.59
N ASN A 43 33.64 -6.05 8.77
CA ASN A 43 33.43 -5.30 10.03
C ASN A 43 32.76 -6.23 11.07
N PRO A 44 33.30 -6.37 12.30
CA PRO A 44 32.65 -7.14 13.37
C PRO A 44 31.23 -6.63 13.70
N ASN A 45 30.94 -5.35 13.45
CA ASN A 45 29.61 -4.76 13.64
C ASN A 45 28.70 -4.85 12.40
N TYR A 46 29.11 -5.62 11.38
CA TYR A 46 28.34 -5.74 10.13
C TYR A 46 26.93 -6.30 10.37
N ALA A 47 26.79 -7.34 11.19
CA ALA A 47 25.50 -7.97 11.46
C ALA A 47 24.50 -7.01 12.15
N THR A 48 24.98 -6.22 13.11
CA THR A 48 24.15 -5.22 13.82
C THR A 48 23.78 -4.04 12.92
N GLU A 49 24.71 -3.55 12.08
CA GLU A 49 24.43 -2.54 11.06
C GLU A 49 23.36 -3.03 10.06
N CYS A 50 23.47 -4.28 9.59
CA CYS A 50 22.51 -4.90 8.67
C CYS A 50 21.11 -4.99 9.29
N LEU A 51 21.01 -5.48 10.53
CA LEU A 51 19.75 -5.59 11.26
C LEU A 51 19.10 -4.21 11.43
N ASN A 52 19.88 -3.19 11.80
CA ASN A 52 19.38 -1.83 11.93
C ASN A 52 18.88 -1.28 10.59
N HIS A 53 19.59 -1.49 9.48
CA HIS A 53 19.12 -1.07 8.16
C HIS A 53 17.80 -1.75 7.76
N LEU A 54 17.67 -3.04 8.03
CA LEU A 54 16.44 -3.78 7.78
C LEU A 54 15.27 -3.23 8.62
N ARG A 55 15.46 -3.02 9.93
CA ARG A 55 14.45 -2.41 10.81
C ARG A 55 13.96 -1.08 10.23
N HIS A 56 14.89 -0.21 9.78
CA HIS A 56 14.52 1.05 9.13
C HIS A 56 13.72 0.84 7.83
N SER A 57 14.05 -0.17 7.03
CA SER A 57 13.30 -0.52 5.82
C SER A 57 11.86 -0.95 6.16
N HIS A 58 11.69 -1.84 7.14
CA HIS A 58 10.38 -2.29 7.60
C HIS A 58 9.54 -1.15 8.19
N LEU A 59 10.13 -0.29 9.02
CA LEU A 59 9.47 0.89 9.57
C LEU A 59 8.94 1.82 8.47
N ARG A 60 9.69 1.98 7.37
CA ARG A 60 9.25 2.77 6.21
C ARG A 60 8.10 2.09 5.48
N SER A 61 8.19 0.79 5.23
CA SER A 61 7.15 0.00 4.56
C SER A 61 5.82 0.09 5.31
N ILE A 62 5.83 -0.16 6.63
CA ILE A 62 4.65 -0.04 7.50
C ILE A 62 4.11 1.40 7.49
N SER A 63 4.97 2.41 7.57
CA SER A 63 4.55 3.82 7.55
C SER A 63 3.92 4.22 6.22
N SER A 64 4.42 3.66 5.11
CA SER A 64 3.90 3.94 3.76
C SER A 64 2.51 3.33 3.56
N VAL A 65 2.33 2.05 3.91
CA VAL A 65 1.03 1.37 3.84
C VAL A 65 0.01 2.07 4.75
N LYS A 66 0.39 2.38 6.00
CA LYS A 66 -0.46 3.17 6.91
C LYS A 66 -0.94 4.46 6.26
N LYS A 67 -0.03 5.22 5.64
CA LYS A 67 -0.36 6.49 5.00
C LYS A 67 -1.33 6.30 3.84
N SER A 68 -1.08 5.34 2.94
CA SER A 68 -1.94 5.09 1.79
C SER A 68 -3.34 4.61 2.19
N PHE A 69 -3.44 3.72 3.18
CA PHE A 69 -4.72 3.23 3.69
C PHE A 69 -5.49 4.34 4.38
N ALA A 70 -4.86 5.03 5.35
CA ALA A 70 -5.51 6.09 6.11
C ALA A 70 -5.97 7.24 5.21
N ASN A 71 -5.16 7.65 4.23
CA ASN A 71 -5.55 8.69 3.28
C ASN A 71 -6.75 8.25 2.43
N LYS A 72 -6.76 7.00 1.92
CA LYS A 72 -7.87 6.53 1.07
C LYS A 72 -9.17 6.43 1.87
N PHE A 73 -9.16 5.85 3.07
CA PHE A 73 -10.36 5.80 3.93
C PHE A 73 -10.85 7.21 4.31
N TYR A 74 -9.94 8.09 4.71
CA TYR A 74 -10.31 9.46 5.08
C TYR A 74 -10.88 10.25 3.91
N ASN A 75 -10.33 10.10 2.70
CA ASN A 75 -10.88 10.75 1.50
C ASN A 75 -12.31 10.28 1.21
N VAL A 76 -12.57 8.97 1.25
CA VAL A 76 -13.93 8.42 1.10
C VAL A 76 -14.85 9.01 2.17
N TYR A 77 -14.44 8.99 3.43
CA TYR A 77 -15.22 9.57 4.53
C TYR A 77 -15.59 11.04 4.28
N GLN A 78 -14.63 11.87 3.84
CA GLN A 78 -14.87 13.29 3.61
C GLN A 78 -15.77 13.57 2.40
N GLU A 79 -15.57 12.86 1.29
CA GLU A 79 -16.37 13.04 0.07
C GLU A 79 -17.84 12.70 0.33
N PHE A 80 -18.10 11.59 1.02
CA PHE A 80 -19.46 11.17 1.37
C PHE A 80 -20.08 11.99 2.51
N ARG A 81 -19.28 12.48 3.47
CA ARG A 81 -19.78 13.40 4.50
C ARG A 81 -20.21 14.74 3.89
N ALA A 82 -19.41 15.28 2.97
CA ALA A 82 -19.75 16.51 2.26
C ALA A 82 -20.96 16.32 1.34
N SER A 83 -21.13 15.13 0.75
CA SER A 83 -22.26 14.87 -0.12
C SER A 83 -23.60 14.86 0.60
N VAL A 84 -23.68 14.54 1.90
CA VAL A 84 -24.94 14.58 2.69
C VAL A 84 -25.46 15.98 2.95
N GLN A 85 -24.64 17.02 2.79
CA GLN A 85 -25.12 18.41 2.72
C GLN A 85 -25.82 18.67 1.37
N ILE A 86 -26.73 17.77 0.99
CA ILE A 86 -27.51 17.85 -0.25
C ILE A 86 -28.57 18.92 -0.08
N ASP A 87 -29.01 19.49 -1.21
CA ASP A 87 -30.24 20.27 -1.24
C ASP A 87 -31.45 19.44 -0.74
N ARG A 88 -32.43 20.16 -0.18
CA ARG A 88 -33.64 19.61 0.45
C ARG A 88 -34.40 18.66 -0.48
N SER A 89 -34.33 18.86 -1.79
CA SER A 89 -34.99 18.05 -2.82
C SER A 89 -34.47 16.60 -2.87
N TYR A 90 -33.15 16.41 -2.96
CA TYR A 90 -32.49 15.10 -3.01
C TYR A 90 -32.44 14.39 -1.65
N PHE A 91 -32.46 15.13 -0.54
CA PHE A 91 -32.48 14.55 0.81
C PHE A 91 -33.73 13.68 1.05
N GLY A 92 -34.90 14.12 0.55
CA GLY A 92 -36.14 13.34 0.66
C GLY A 92 -36.07 11.99 -0.06
N HIS A 93 -35.50 11.97 -1.28
CA HIS A 93 -35.29 10.74 -2.06
C HIS A 93 -34.24 9.81 -1.42
N PHE A 94 -33.18 10.39 -0.86
CA PHE A 94 -32.17 9.66 -0.11
C PHE A 94 -32.77 8.96 1.11
N SER A 95 -33.43 9.71 1.99
CA SER A 95 -34.00 9.21 3.26
C SER A 95 -35.13 8.20 3.05
N MET A 96 -35.89 8.31 1.94
CA MET A 96 -36.90 7.31 1.58
C MET A 96 -36.31 5.96 1.17
N ARG A 97 -35.14 5.96 0.52
CA ARG A 97 -34.54 4.75 -0.07
C ARG A 97 -33.50 4.10 0.82
N TYR A 98 -32.74 4.91 1.56
CA TYR A 98 -31.66 4.52 2.45
C TYR A 98 -32.03 4.95 3.87
N MET A 99 -31.85 4.04 4.84
CA MET A 99 -32.01 4.42 6.24
C MET A 99 -30.82 5.27 6.64
N ASP A 100 -31.07 6.46 7.19
CA ASP A 100 -30.03 7.38 7.65
C ASP A 100 -29.06 6.70 8.64
N ALA A 101 -29.56 5.77 9.45
CA ALA A 101 -28.75 4.99 10.40
C ALA A 101 -27.70 4.10 9.73
N ASP A 102 -28.05 3.38 8.65
CA ASP A 102 -27.14 2.48 7.94
C ASP A 102 -26.03 3.26 7.23
N TYR A 103 -26.41 4.40 6.63
CA TYR A 103 -25.44 5.28 6.00
C TYR A 103 -24.45 5.86 7.01
N MET A 104 -24.96 6.35 8.14
CA MET A 104 -24.10 6.86 9.22
C MET A 104 -23.20 5.77 9.81
N LEU A 105 -23.72 4.55 9.98
CA LEU A 105 -22.94 3.40 10.43
C LEU A 105 -21.82 3.05 9.45
N ALA A 106 -22.09 3.01 8.15
CA ALA A 106 -21.08 2.74 7.14
C ALA A 106 -19.98 3.82 7.13
N LEU A 107 -20.35 5.10 7.24
CA LEU A 107 -19.40 6.20 7.37
C LEU A 107 -18.54 6.10 8.62
N GLU A 108 -19.16 5.77 9.76
CA GLU A 108 -18.46 5.60 11.02
C GLU A 108 -17.46 4.44 10.94
N GLN A 109 -17.83 3.32 10.34
CA GLN A 109 -16.94 2.17 10.13
C GLN A 109 -15.72 2.52 9.26
N VAL A 110 -15.89 3.33 8.20
CA VAL A 110 -14.78 3.81 7.36
C VAL A 110 -13.86 4.75 8.15
N PHE A 111 -14.43 5.63 8.97
CA PHE A 111 -13.64 6.51 9.85
C PHE A 111 -12.88 5.70 10.90
N GLN A 112 -13.54 4.73 11.54
CA GLN A 112 -12.95 3.80 12.51
C GLN A 112 -11.79 3.01 11.88
N ALA A 113 -11.93 2.53 10.63
CA ALA A 113 -10.86 1.84 9.92
C ALA A 113 -9.58 2.70 9.79
N THR A 114 -9.73 4.01 9.57
CA THR A 114 -8.60 4.96 9.54
C THR A 114 -7.84 4.97 10.86
N THR A 115 -8.57 5.04 11.98
CA THR A 115 -8.00 5.04 13.34
C THR A 115 -7.36 3.69 13.68
N CYS A 116 -8.02 2.58 13.34
CA CYS A 116 -7.55 1.22 13.56
C CYS A 116 -6.20 0.97 12.85
N VAL A 117 -6.09 1.35 11.57
CA VAL A 117 -4.84 1.23 10.80
C VAL A 117 -3.72 2.06 11.45
N ALA A 118 -4.04 3.25 11.97
CA ALA A 118 -3.05 4.09 12.65
C ALA A 118 -2.56 3.48 13.97
N GLN A 119 -3.46 2.90 14.77
CA GLN A 119 -3.13 2.21 16.02
C GLN A 119 -2.25 0.99 15.79
N ILE A 120 -2.64 0.11 14.84
CA ILE A 120 -1.86 -1.07 14.43
C ILE A 120 -0.46 -0.64 13.99
N ALA A 121 -0.35 0.37 13.14
CA ALA A 121 0.94 0.86 12.66
C ALA A 121 1.82 1.38 13.81
N CYS A 122 1.23 2.14 14.74
CA CYS A 122 1.97 2.71 15.87
C CYS A 122 2.57 1.60 16.74
N TRP A 123 1.75 0.61 17.11
CA TRP A 123 2.16 -0.48 17.97
C TRP A 123 3.26 -1.36 17.35
N PHE A 124 3.09 -1.81 16.11
CA PHE A 124 4.13 -2.61 15.43
C PHE A 124 5.41 -1.82 15.18
N LYS A 125 5.33 -0.50 14.95
CA LYS A 125 6.52 0.34 14.83
C LYS A 125 7.26 0.47 16.16
N GLU A 126 6.55 0.48 17.27
CA GLU A 126 7.17 0.51 18.59
C GLU A 126 7.85 -0.82 18.90
N LEU A 127 7.20 -1.96 18.60
CA LEU A 127 7.84 -3.28 18.70
C LEU A 127 9.10 -3.41 17.83
N LEU A 128 9.11 -2.81 16.63
CA LEU A 128 10.30 -2.81 15.76
C LEU A 128 11.43 -1.90 16.26
N ARG A 129 11.13 -0.92 17.12
CA ARG A 129 12.12 -0.03 17.73
C ARG A 129 12.71 -0.64 19.00
N ASN A 130 11.89 -1.34 19.76
CA ASN A 130 12.32 -2.06 20.95
C ASN A 130 13.28 -3.18 20.54
N THR A 131 14.52 -3.11 21.03
CA THR A 131 15.61 -3.99 20.58
C THR A 131 15.42 -5.43 21.04
N ASP A 132 14.72 -5.64 22.15
CA ASP A 132 14.57 -6.94 22.81
C ASP A 132 13.62 -7.86 22.04
N ASP A 133 12.57 -7.29 21.44
CA ASP A 133 11.60 -8.04 20.62
C ASP A 133 12.10 -8.34 19.20
N CYS A 134 13.19 -7.69 18.78
CA CYS A 134 13.70 -7.67 17.40
C CYS A 134 15.16 -8.11 17.26
N ASP A 135 15.65 -9.04 18.08
CA ASP A 135 17.05 -9.51 18.05
C ASP A 135 17.53 -10.16 16.73
N SER A 136 16.60 -10.54 15.84
CA SER A 136 16.88 -11.35 14.65
C SER A 136 16.12 -10.88 13.40
N LEU A 137 16.68 -11.20 12.23
CA LEU A 137 16.10 -10.95 10.91
C LEU A 137 14.71 -11.57 10.79
N GLU A 138 14.56 -12.82 11.24
CA GLU A 138 13.28 -13.52 11.14
C GLU A 138 12.18 -12.89 12.00
N LYS A 139 12.50 -12.47 13.23
CA LYS A 139 11.53 -11.76 14.09
C LYS A 139 11.10 -10.44 13.45
N CYS A 140 12.05 -9.68 12.90
CA CYS A 140 11.77 -8.44 12.16
C CYS A 140 10.83 -8.68 10.97
N ASN A 141 11.10 -9.72 10.17
CA ASN A 141 10.25 -10.10 9.03
C ASN A 141 8.85 -10.53 9.48
N ARG A 142 8.76 -11.37 10.52
CA ARG A 142 7.46 -11.79 11.08
C ARG A 142 6.64 -10.60 11.57
N LEU A 143 7.25 -9.63 12.25
CA LEU A 143 6.56 -8.42 12.70
C LEU A 143 6.07 -7.56 11.52
N LYS A 144 6.86 -7.41 10.46
CA LYS A 144 6.41 -6.74 9.23
C LYS A 144 5.21 -7.45 8.62
N VAL A 145 5.30 -8.78 8.43
CA VAL A 145 4.23 -9.59 7.84
C VAL A 145 2.94 -9.48 8.68
N SER A 146 3.05 -9.60 10.00
CA SER A 146 1.92 -9.45 10.92
C SER A 146 1.31 -8.05 10.86
N ALA A 147 2.14 -7.00 10.83
CA ALA A 147 1.65 -5.62 10.73
C ALA A 147 0.82 -5.39 9.45
N LEU A 148 1.37 -5.83 8.30
CA LEU A 148 0.71 -5.71 7.01
C LEU A 148 -0.56 -6.57 6.94
N GLY A 149 -0.51 -7.79 7.47
CA GLY A 149 -1.67 -8.68 7.54
C GLY A 149 -2.80 -8.13 8.40
N CYS A 150 -2.49 -7.52 9.54
CA CYS A 150 -3.48 -6.87 10.39
C CYS A 150 -4.12 -5.67 9.69
N MET A 151 -3.32 -4.80 9.06
CA MET A 151 -3.85 -3.65 8.30
C MET A 151 -4.74 -4.10 7.13
N TYR A 152 -4.32 -5.12 6.39
CA TYR A 152 -5.11 -5.70 5.31
C TYR A 152 -6.44 -6.26 5.81
N THR A 153 -6.41 -6.96 6.95
CA THR A 153 -7.61 -7.54 7.55
C THR A 153 -8.62 -6.47 7.98
N VAL A 154 -8.14 -5.32 8.51
CA VAL A 154 -9.02 -4.16 8.78
C VAL A 154 -9.67 -3.67 7.48
N ALA A 155 -8.91 -3.58 6.39
CA ALA A 155 -9.45 -3.17 5.10
C ALA A 155 -10.52 -4.14 4.57
N VAL A 156 -10.25 -5.46 4.64
CA VAL A 156 -11.20 -6.51 4.23
C VAL A 156 -12.49 -6.45 5.05
N LYS A 157 -12.40 -6.25 6.37
CA LYS A 157 -13.58 -6.08 7.23
C LYS A 157 -14.40 -4.84 6.92
N CYS A 158 -13.78 -3.79 6.35
CA CYS A 158 -14.45 -2.55 5.95
C CYS A 158 -15.06 -2.63 4.52
N LEU A 159 -14.74 -3.65 3.74
CA LEU A 159 -15.23 -3.79 2.36
C LEU A 159 -16.76 -3.77 2.23
N PRO A 160 -17.56 -4.39 3.11
CA PRO A 160 -19.01 -4.33 2.98
C PRO A 160 -19.57 -2.91 3.13
N SER A 161 -19.00 -2.11 4.05
CA SER A 161 -19.37 -0.70 4.26
C SER A 161 -19.00 0.14 3.03
N LEU A 162 -17.82 -0.10 2.45
CA LEU A 162 -17.37 0.53 1.21
C LEU A 162 -18.28 0.16 0.02
N ALA A 163 -18.64 -1.11 -0.13
CA ALA A 163 -19.54 -1.56 -1.19
C ALA A 163 -20.92 -0.90 -1.07
N TYR A 164 -21.46 -0.78 0.15
CA TYR A 164 -22.69 -0.05 0.40
C TYR A 164 -22.59 1.43 -0.04
N LEU A 165 -21.52 2.12 0.34
CA LEU A 165 -21.29 3.52 -0.05
C LEU A 165 -21.16 3.66 -1.58
N GLU A 166 -20.52 2.71 -2.27
CA GLU A 166 -20.42 2.73 -3.73
C GLU A 166 -21.79 2.56 -4.40
N HIS A 167 -22.66 1.68 -3.87
CA HIS A 167 -24.04 1.57 -4.35
C HIS A 167 -24.82 2.88 -4.18
N VAL A 168 -24.69 3.53 -3.01
CA VAL A 168 -25.28 4.85 -2.76
C VAL A 168 -24.78 5.88 -3.78
N ARG A 169 -23.46 5.93 -4.02
CA ARG A 169 -22.82 6.84 -4.96
C ARG A 169 -23.37 6.66 -6.38
N GLN A 170 -23.40 5.42 -6.87
CA GLN A 170 -23.88 5.09 -8.22
C GLN A 170 -25.36 5.46 -8.40
N TYR A 171 -26.20 5.11 -7.43
CA TYR A 171 -27.62 5.43 -7.47
C TYR A 171 -27.85 6.94 -7.45
N MET A 172 -27.28 7.65 -6.49
CA MET A 172 -27.49 9.09 -6.36
C MET A 172 -26.90 9.86 -7.54
N ALA A 173 -25.79 9.39 -8.13
CA ALA A 173 -25.22 9.97 -9.35
C ALA A 173 -26.09 9.74 -10.60
N SER A 174 -26.90 8.67 -10.62
CA SER A 174 -27.79 8.34 -11.74
C SER A 174 -29.07 9.18 -11.79
N LEU A 175 -29.46 9.81 -10.68
CA LEU A 175 -30.64 10.67 -10.62
C LEU A 175 -30.44 11.92 -11.49
N THR A 176 -31.35 12.12 -12.45
CA THR A 176 -31.48 13.38 -13.20
C THR A 176 -32.47 14.31 -12.49
N GLU A 177 -32.41 15.63 -12.75
CA GLU A 177 -33.37 16.59 -12.15
C GLU A 177 -34.82 16.25 -12.53
N SER A 178 -35.06 15.75 -13.75
CA SER A 178 -36.38 15.30 -14.21
C SER A 178 -36.90 14.06 -13.47
N ASP A 179 -36.02 13.15 -13.05
CA ASP A 179 -36.42 11.96 -12.27
C ASP A 179 -36.95 12.31 -10.87
N LEU A 180 -36.58 13.49 -10.34
CA LEU A 180 -36.89 13.92 -8.98
C LEU A 180 -38.38 14.31 -8.82
N GLU A 181 -39.00 14.81 -9.90
CA GLU A 181 -40.42 15.16 -9.94
C GLU A 181 -41.34 13.95 -10.22
N ASP A 182 -40.96 13.08 -11.15
CA ASP A 182 -41.82 11.97 -11.61
C ASP A 182 -41.87 10.77 -10.64
N LYS A 183 -40.84 10.54 -9.81
CA LYS A 183 -40.73 9.32 -8.98
C LYS A 183 -41.39 9.40 -7.60
N ILE A 184 -41.93 10.55 -7.21
CA ILE A 184 -42.72 10.67 -5.97
C ILE A 184 -44.02 9.85 -6.07
N ALA A 185 -44.54 9.60 -7.28
CA ALA A 185 -45.77 8.83 -7.50
C ALA A 185 -45.57 7.29 -7.55
N ILE A 186 -44.35 6.77 -7.78
CA ILE A 186 -44.09 5.33 -8.00
C ILE A 186 -43.61 4.62 -6.72
N SER A 187 -43.28 5.38 -5.67
CA SER A 187 -42.52 4.87 -4.52
C SER A 187 -43.35 4.14 -3.45
N SER A 188 -44.67 4.05 -3.59
CA SER A 188 -45.50 3.29 -2.65
C SER A 188 -45.46 1.77 -2.85
N SER A 189 -44.94 1.24 -3.98
CA SER A 189 -45.15 -0.19 -4.31
C SER A 189 -43.93 -1.11 -4.34
N THR A 190 -42.69 -0.64 -4.35
CA THR A 190 -41.52 -1.56 -4.29
C THR A 190 -40.33 -0.95 -3.57
N VAL A 191 -40.47 -0.69 -2.27
CA VAL A 191 -39.30 -0.42 -1.42
C VAL A 191 -38.57 -1.74 -1.19
N ILE A 192 -37.61 -2.07 -2.06
CA ILE A 192 -36.62 -3.11 -1.76
C ILE A 192 -35.73 -2.53 -0.67
N LYS A 193 -36.15 -2.59 0.60
CA LYS A 193 -35.31 -2.22 1.73
C LYS A 193 -34.02 -3.03 1.67
N TYR A 194 -32.88 -2.34 1.58
CA TYR A 194 -31.56 -2.98 1.61
C TYR A 194 -31.14 -3.32 3.05
N ASP A 195 -32.10 -3.80 3.87
CA ASP A 195 -32.03 -4.11 5.31
C ASP A 195 -31.03 -5.24 5.67
N LYS A 196 -30.12 -5.64 4.77
CA LYS A 196 -29.27 -6.84 4.95
C LYS A 196 -27.78 -6.65 4.67
N TYR A 197 -27.31 -5.46 4.31
CA TYR A 197 -25.89 -5.28 3.98
C TYR A 197 -24.99 -5.11 5.20
N LEU A 198 -25.45 -4.42 6.25
CA LEU A 198 -24.65 -4.08 7.44
C LEU A 198 -24.95 -4.93 8.68
N ASP A 199 -25.99 -5.77 8.64
CA ASP A 199 -26.40 -6.64 9.76
C ASP A 199 -25.57 -7.94 9.86
N LYS A 200 -24.57 -8.09 8.99
CA LYS A 200 -23.60 -9.18 9.10
C LYS A 200 -22.55 -8.84 10.16
N LYS A 201 -22.41 -9.70 11.16
CA LYS A 201 -21.33 -9.66 12.17
C LYS A 201 -19.90 -9.58 11.59
N ASP A 202 -19.74 -9.70 10.28
CA ASP A 202 -18.47 -9.68 9.54
C ASP A 202 -18.03 -8.29 9.04
N CYS A 203 -18.91 -7.26 9.03
CA CYS A 203 -18.56 -5.89 8.60
C CYS A 203 -18.16 -4.95 9.74
N THR A 204 -18.08 -5.46 10.98
CA THR A 204 -17.73 -4.62 12.13
C THR A 204 -16.22 -4.45 12.20
N VAL A 205 -15.74 -3.33 11.66
CA VAL A 205 -14.42 -2.80 12.05
C VAL A 205 -14.48 -2.55 13.56
N PRO A 206 -13.57 -3.12 14.38
CA PRO A 206 -13.64 -2.96 15.83
C PRO A 206 -13.58 -1.49 16.22
N PHE A 207 -14.54 -1.03 17.02
CA PHE A 207 -14.52 0.33 17.61
C PHE A 207 -13.31 0.57 18.51
N CYS A 208 -12.73 -0.51 19.05
CA CYS A 208 -11.49 -0.50 19.80
C CYS A 208 -10.73 -1.79 19.48
N LEU A 209 -9.57 -1.69 18.84
CA LEU A 209 -8.66 -2.82 18.70
C LEU A 209 -7.83 -2.93 19.98
N ASP A 210 -7.92 -4.07 20.66
CA ASP A 210 -6.90 -4.46 21.62
C ASP A 210 -5.61 -4.76 20.88
N VAL A 211 -4.77 -3.73 20.76
CA VAL A 211 -3.52 -3.79 20.00
C VAL A 211 -2.52 -4.74 20.66
N GLN A 212 -2.67 -5.03 21.97
CA GLN A 212 -1.81 -5.95 22.70
C GLN A 212 -2.19 -7.42 22.45
N ASN A 213 -3.44 -7.68 22.05
CA ASN A 213 -3.95 -9.01 21.73
C ASN A 213 -4.27 -9.20 20.23
N LEU A 214 -3.39 -8.69 19.36
CA LEU A 214 -3.51 -8.88 17.90
C LEU A 214 -3.18 -10.29 17.42
N ALA A 215 -2.80 -11.20 18.34
CA ALA A 215 -2.51 -12.58 18.01
C ALA A 215 -3.76 -13.25 17.40
N GLY A 216 -3.66 -13.70 16.15
CA GLY A 216 -4.78 -14.30 15.42
C GLY A 216 -5.78 -13.32 14.82
N PHE A 217 -5.55 -11.99 14.92
CA PHE A 217 -6.40 -11.00 14.26
C PHE A 217 -6.38 -11.14 12.73
N ALA A 218 -5.18 -11.33 12.16
CA ALA A 218 -5.01 -11.60 10.74
C ALA A 218 -5.12 -13.11 10.47
N PRO A 219 -5.96 -13.55 9.52
CA PRO A 219 -6.12 -14.96 9.22
C PRO A 219 -4.86 -15.55 8.57
N HIS A 220 -4.63 -16.84 8.79
CA HIS A 220 -3.40 -17.53 8.37
C HIS A 220 -3.17 -17.46 6.85
N ASN A 221 -4.23 -17.49 6.03
CA ASN A 221 -4.13 -17.36 4.57
C ASN A 221 -3.51 -16.01 4.16
N VAL A 222 -3.92 -14.90 4.78
CA VAL A 222 -3.39 -13.55 4.54
C VAL A 222 -1.91 -13.49 4.94
N LEU A 223 -1.56 -14.00 6.12
CA LEU A 223 -0.17 -14.03 6.58
C LEU A 223 0.72 -14.89 5.68
N SER A 224 0.22 -16.02 5.19
CA SER A 224 0.93 -16.90 4.25
C SER A 224 1.13 -16.26 2.87
N TRP A 225 0.16 -15.47 2.42
CA TRP A 225 0.24 -14.74 1.16
C TRP A 225 1.29 -13.63 1.24
N ILE A 226 1.24 -12.81 2.30
CA ILE A 226 2.22 -11.75 2.54
C ILE A 226 3.62 -12.35 2.75
N SER A 227 3.76 -13.45 3.49
CA SER A 227 5.05 -14.14 3.65
C SER A 227 5.64 -14.61 2.32
N ARG A 228 4.82 -15.17 1.42
CA ARG A 228 5.25 -15.59 0.08
C ARG A 228 5.69 -14.41 -0.76
N LEU A 229 4.95 -13.30 -0.75
CA LEU A 229 5.33 -12.08 -1.44
C LEU A 229 6.69 -11.53 -0.97
N GLU A 230 6.98 -11.62 0.33
CA GLU A 230 8.30 -11.21 0.86
C GLU A 230 9.42 -12.10 0.30
N LEU A 231 9.19 -13.41 0.26
CA LEU A 231 10.16 -14.39 -0.25
C LEU A 231 10.42 -14.19 -1.74
N ASP A 232 9.37 -14.02 -2.54
CA ASP A 232 9.48 -13.79 -3.99
C ASP A 232 10.23 -12.49 -4.28
N ASN A 233 9.97 -11.43 -3.50
CA ASN A 233 10.70 -10.17 -3.62
C ASN A 233 12.18 -10.32 -3.22
N ALA A 234 12.49 -11.09 -2.19
CA ALA A 234 13.88 -11.37 -1.80
C ALA A 234 14.62 -12.13 -2.91
N LEU A 235 13.99 -13.13 -3.52
CA LEU A 235 14.57 -13.90 -4.65
C LEU A 235 14.86 -13.00 -5.85
N ARG A 236 13.91 -12.13 -6.24
CA ARG A 236 14.09 -11.17 -7.34
C ARG A 236 15.26 -10.22 -7.10
N LEU A 237 15.45 -9.76 -5.86
CA LEU A 237 16.58 -8.90 -5.52
C LEU A 237 17.92 -9.64 -5.65
N VAL A 238 18.00 -10.89 -5.20
CA VAL A 238 19.20 -11.73 -5.35
C VAL A 238 19.52 -11.99 -6.82
N GLU A 239 18.51 -12.26 -7.64
CA GLU A 239 18.67 -12.43 -9.09
C GLU A 239 19.14 -11.14 -9.77
N ALA A 240 18.55 -9.99 -9.42
CA ALA A 240 18.95 -8.69 -9.93
C ALA A 240 20.39 -8.32 -9.53
N GLU A 241 20.80 -8.62 -8.29
CA GLU A 241 22.18 -8.42 -7.82
C GLU A 241 23.18 -9.31 -8.57
N LYS A 242 22.84 -10.59 -8.80
CA LYS A 242 23.68 -11.50 -9.60
C LYS A 242 23.83 -10.99 -11.03
N LEU A 243 22.75 -10.52 -11.65
CA LEU A 243 22.77 -9.97 -13.00
C LEU A 243 23.64 -8.70 -13.08
N ALA A 244 23.49 -7.80 -12.11
CA ALA A 244 24.29 -6.57 -12.04
C ALA A 244 25.79 -6.88 -11.82
N PHE A 245 26.12 -7.89 -11.01
CA PHE A 245 27.50 -8.32 -10.82
C PHE A 245 28.09 -8.92 -12.10
N ALA A 246 27.35 -9.79 -12.79
CA ALA A 246 27.76 -10.37 -14.06
C ALA A 246 27.99 -9.30 -15.14
N GLN A 247 27.13 -8.28 -15.21
CA GLN A 247 27.31 -7.14 -16.12
C GLN A 247 28.58 -6.34 -15.80
N MET A 248 28.86 -6.10 -14.51
CA MET A 248 30.06 -5.39 -14.07
C MET A 248 31.33 -6.18 -14.41
N GLU A 249 31.32 -7.49 -14.20
CA GLU A 249 32.43 -8.38 -14.51
C GLU A 249 32.69 -8.45 -16.02
N ALA A 250 31.64 -8.55 -16.84
CA ALA A 250 31.73 -8.48 -18.30
C ALA A 250 32.32 -7.15 -18.79
N HIS A 251 31.90 -6.02 -18.19
CA HIS A 251 32.45 -4.70 -18.51
C HIS A 251 33.95 -4.60 -18.14
N ASN A 252 34.35 -5.12 -16.99
CA ASN A 252 35.75 -5.14 -16.57
C ASN A 252 36.61 -6.03 -17.47
N LEU A 253 36.09 -7.17 -17.91
CA LEU A 253 36.78 -8.07 -18.85
C LEU A 253 36.98 -7.40 -20.22
N ALA A 254 35.93 -6.75 -20.75
CA ALA A 254 36.01 -6.01 -22.01
C ALA A 254 37.04 -4.88 -21.94
N TYR A 255 37.10 -4.15 -20.83
CA TYR A 255 38.11 -3.12 -20.60
C TYR A 255 39.53 -3.68 -20.47
N ALA A 256 39.70 -4.84 -19.81
CA ALA A 256 40.99 -5.52 -19.73
C ALA A 256 41.47 -6.01 -21.11
N GLN A 257 40.56 -6.54 -21.94
CA GLN A 257 40.85 -6.93 -23.32
C GLN A 257 41.25 -5.73 -24.18
N GLN A 258 40.58 -4.57 -24.03
CA GLN A 258 40.95 -3.32 -24.70
C GLN A 258 42.34 -2.83 -24.27
N LEU A 259 42.68 -2.95 -22.98
CA LEU A 259 44.01 -2.64 -22.47
C LEU A 259 45.09 -3.56 -23.06
N GLU A 260 44.83 -4.86 -23.14
CA GLU A 260 45.76 -5.81 -23.76
C GLU A 260 45.94 -5.51 -25.27
N PHE A 261 44.87 -5.19 -25.98
CA PHE A 261 44.94 -4.78 -27.39
C PHE A 261 45.73 -3.49 -27.58
N ALA A 262 45.53 -2.50 -26.69
CA ALA A 262 46.27 -1.23 -26.72
C ALA A 262 47.78 -1.40 -26.46
N LYS A 263 48.19 -2.39 -25.64
CA LYS A 263 49.62 -2.69 -25.39
C LYS A 263 50.37 -3.21 -26.62
N HIS A 264 49.66 -3.86 -27.54
CA HIS A 264 50.23 -4.44 -28.76
C HIS A 264 50.04 -3.53 -30.00
N SER A 265 49.40 -2.36 -29.82
CA SER A 265 49.19 -1.36 -30.89
C SER A 265 50.38 -0.40 -30.97
N HIS A 266 50.70 0.02 -32.20
CA HIS A 266 51.79 0.97 -32.47
C HIS A 266 51.49 2.40 -31.94
N ASN A 267 50.25 2.70 -31.52
CA ASN A 267 49.83 3.99 -30.97
C ASN A 267 48.84 3.84 -29.79
N PRO A 268 49.30 3.68 -28.54
CA PRO A 268 48.46 3.27 -27.40
C PRO A 268 47.46 4.33 -26.91
N LYS A 269 47.62 5.61 -27.30
CA LYS A 269 46.78 6.71 -26.80
C LYS A 269 45.43 6.86 -27.54
N GLU A 270 45.28 6.29 -28.74
CA GLU A 270 44.04 6.36 -29.53
C GLU A 270 43.01 5.29 -29.13
N HIS A 271 43.40 4.26 -28.38
CA HIS A 271 42.54 3.10 -28.05
C HIS A 271 42.05 3.05 -26.59
N LEU A 272 42.50 3.97 -25.73
CA LEU A 272 42.06 4.06 -24.34
C LEU A 272 40.85 4.99 -24.22
N LEU A 273 39.70 4.45 -23.83
CA LEU A 273 38.53 5.27 -23.46
C LEU A 273 38.88 6.23 -22.31
N PRO A 274 38.43 7.51 -22.33
CA PRO A 274 38.78 8.49 -21.31
C PRO A 274 38.39 8.01 -19.91
N ALA A 275 39.22 8.28 -18.91
CA ALA A 275 39.00 7.89 -17.51
C ALA A 275 37.64 8.32 -16.92
N HIS A 276 36.96 9.27 -17.56
CA HIS A 276 35.61 9.73 -17.25
C HIS A 276 34.51 8.65 -17.44
N ASP A 277 34.77 7.57 -18.19
CA ASP A 277 33.80 6.47 -18.39
C ASP A 277 33.75 5.43 -17.24
N ARG A 278 34.74 5.41 -16.33
CA ARG A 278 34.68 4.56 -15.11
C ARG A 278 33.52 4.94 -14.20
N ASP A 279 33.32 6.24 -14.02
CA ASP A 279 32.20 6.75 -13.22
C ASP A 279 30.88 6.58 -13.97
N ARG A 280 30.90 6.63 -15.30
CA ARG A 280 29.73 6.43 -16.15
C ARG A 280 29.22 4.98 -16.12
N ALA A 281 30.11 3.99 -16.12
CA ALA A 281 29.74 2.57 -15.97
C ALA A 281 29.16 2.26 -14.56
N ARG A 282 29.77 2.83 -13.50
CA ARG A 282 29.19 2.78 -12.14
C ARG A 282 27.82 3.46 -12.10
N HIS A 283 27.66 4.60 -12.77
CA HIS A 283 26.39 5.31 -12.87
C HIS A 283 25.32 4.55 -13.67
N LEU A 284 25.68 3.87 -14.76
CA LEU A 284 24.76 3.06 -15.57
C LEU A 284 24.20 1.86 -14.78
N VAL A 285 25.05 1.16 -14.03
CA VAL A 285 24.64 0.09 -13.11
C VAL A 285 23.69 0.63 -12.02
N THR A 286 23.99 1.80 -11.45
CA THR A 286 23.09 2.44 -10.46
C THR A 286 21.77 2.92 -11.07
N SER A 287 21.70 3.18 -12.38
CA SER A 287 20.51 3.66 -13.07
C SER A 287 19.53 2.53 -13.44
N GLN A 288 20.01 1.33 -13.76
CA GLN A 288 19.16 0.19 -14.09
C GLN A 288 18.46 -0.37 -12.83
N LEU A 289 19.17 -0.42 -11.70
CA LEU A 289 18.59 -0.69 -10.38
C LEU A 289 17.57 0.36 -9.91
N HIS A 290 17.50 1.53 -10.56
CA HIS A 290 16.52 2.58 -10.28
C HIS A 290 15.21 2.42 -11.06
N ARG A 291 15.22 1.69 -12.17
CA ARG A 291 14.07 1.51 -13.08
C ARG A 291 13.28 0.23 -12.82
N MET A 292 13.84 -0.72 -12.07
CA MET A 292 13.17 -1.94 -11.58
C MET A 292 12.58 -1.70 -10.19
#